data_AF-A0A441X279-F1
#
_entry.id   AF-A0A441X279-F1
#
_cell.length_a   1.000
_cell.length_b   1.000
_cell.length_c   1.000
_cell.angle_alpha   90.00
_cell.angle_beta   90.00
_cell.angle_gamma   90.00
#
_symmetry.space_group_name_H-M   'P 1'
#
loop_
_entity.id
_entity.type
_entity.pdbx_description
1 polymer ?
#
loop_
_entity_poly.entity_id
_entity_poly.type
_entity_poly.pdbx_seq_one_letter_code
_entity_poly.pdbx_strand_id
1 'polypeptide(L)'
;MFAQDDAERNTLSQSERVAIRSRLETTLAKLEATAIFPWRDPLDAVHEENRFQRDSEMLGEEGVLLWHRFDTEMDRLHATRFSSDLRSAGSTN
;
A
#
# COMPACT_ATOMS: atom_id res chain seq x y z
N MET A 1 -17.62 12.85 23.04
CA MET A 1 -16.37 12.50 23.76
C MET A 1 -15.48 11.83 22.73
N PHE A 2 -14.59 12.58 22.08
CA PHE A 2 -13.72 12.12 20.96
C PHE A 2 -12.24 12.37 21.27
N ALA A 3 -11.87 12.45 22.55
CA ALA A 3 -10.51 12.73 23.00
C ALA A 3 -9.70 11.44 23.32
N GLN A 4 -10.27 10.26 23.08
CA GLN A 4 -9.59 8.99 23.34
C GLN A 4 -8.66 8.56 22.19
N ASP A 5 -8.97 8.94 20.94
CA ASP A 5 -8.18 8.53 19.78
C ASP A 5 -6.75 9.10 19.74
N ASP A 6 -6.51 10.32 20.24
CA ASP A 6 -5.16 10.90 20.19
C ASP A 6 -4.22 10.41 21.31
N ALA A 7 -4.76 9.91 22.42
CA ALA A 7 -3.94 9.40 23.54
C ALA A 7 -3.51 7.94 23.33
N GLU A 8 -4.35 7.10 22.71
CA GLU A 8 -4.02 5.69 22.42
C GLU A 8 -2.98 5.54 21.30
N ARG A 9 -2.90 6.49 20.37
CA ARG A 9 -1.85 6.51 19.33
C ARG A 9 -0.43 6.62 19.92
N ASN A 10 -0.29 7.11 21.15
CA ASN A 10 1.01 7.33 21.79
C ASN A 10 1.57 6.10 22.52
N THR A 11 0.86 4.96 22.50
CA THR A 11 1.28 3.75 23.23
C THR A 11 1.20 2.47 22.42
N LEU A 12 1.47 2.51 21.11
CA LEU A 12 1.73 1.27 20.37
C LEU A 12 2.86 0.51 21.06
N SER A 13 2.57 -0.71 21.54
CA SER A 13 3.57 -1.58 22.11
C SER A 13 4.64 -1.87 21.07
N GLN A 14 5.88 -2.10 21.52
CA GLN A 14 6.98 -2.46 20.61
C GLN A 14 6.63 -3.70 19.78
N SER A 15 5.88 -4.66 20.34
CA SER A 15 5.41 -5.84 19.62
C SER A 15 4.41 -5.49 18.51
N GLU A 16 3.51 -4.53 18.74
CA GLU A 16 2.53 -4.08 17.76
C GLU A 16 3.21 -3.32 16.62
N ARG A 17 4.17 -2.44 16.93
CA ARG A 17 4.98 -1.76 15.92
C ARG A 17 5.73 -2.75 15.03
N VAL A 18 6.36 -3.77 15.61
CA VAL A 18 7.06 -4.81 14.85
C VAL A 18 6.08 -5.61 13.97
N ALA A 19 4.89 -5.92 14.48
CA ALA A 19 3.86 -6.63 13.71
C ALA A 19 3.34 -5.80 12.53
N ILE A 20 3.05 -4.51 12.75
CA ILE A 20 2.61 -3.59 11.70
C ILE A 20 3.72 -3.44 10.65
N ARG A 21 4.96 -3.19 11.07
CA ARG A 21 6.09 -3.10 10.15
C ARG A 21 6.27 -4.35 9.30
N SER A 22 6.27 -5.53 9.94
CA SER A 22 6.42 -6.80 9.23
C SER A 22 5.30 -7.02 8.21
N ARG A 23 4.07 -6.60 8.52
CA ARG A 23 2.93 -6.63 7.58
C ARG A 23 3.18 -5.71 6.38
N LEU A 24 3.55 -4.45 6.63
CA LEU A 24 3.86 -3.47 5.58
C LEU A 24 5.00 -3.95 4.66
N GLU A 25 6.09 -4.44 5.25
CA GLU A 25 7.24 -4.98 4.51
C GLU A 25 6.85 -6.21 3.68
N THR A 26 5.98 -7.07 4.20
CA THR A 26 5.48 -8.24 3.46
C THR A 26 4.62 -7.82 2.27
N THR A 27 3.75 -6.83 2.44
CA THR A 27 2.94 -6.28 1.35
C THR A 27 3.84 -5.65 0.29
N LEU A 28 4.82 -4.83 0.69
CA LEU A 28 5.82 -4.24 -0.22
C LEU A 28 6.56 -5.31 -1.02
N ALA A 29 7.11 -6.33 -0.36
CA ALA A 29 7.84 -7.41 -1.02
C ALA A 29 6.97 -8.16 -2.05
N LYS A 30 5.66 -8.32 -1.77
CA LYS A 30 4.72 -8.91 -2.73
C LYS A 30 4.51 -8.01 -3.94
N LEU A 31 4.38 -6.70 -3.74
CA LEU A 31 4.19 -5.75 -4.84
C LEU A 31 5.44 -5.63 -5.72
N GLU A 32 6.62 -5.55 -5.10
CA GLU A 32 7.89 -5.51 -5.83
C GLU A 32 8.14 -6.79 -6.65
N ALA A 33 7.73 -7.94 -6.14
CA ALA A 33 7.78 -9.21 -6.87
C ALA A 33 6.72 -9.31 -7.99
N THR A 34 5.71 -8.45 -7.96
CA THR A 34 4.60 -8.48 -8.90
C THR A 34 4.94 -7.64 -10.13
N ALA A 35 4.88 -8.24 -11.33
CA ALA A 35 5.21 -7.53 -12.56
C ALA A 35 4.03 -6.72 -13.16
N ILE A 36 2.79 -7.06 -12.79
CA ILE A 36 1.55 -6.53 -13.38
C ILE A 36 0.56 -6.15 -12.30
N PHE A 37 -0.25 -5.11 -12.53
CA PHE A 37 -1.25 -4.66 -11.56
C PHE A 37 -2.15 -5.83 -11.07
N PRO A 38 -2.08 -6.22 -9.78
CA PRO A 38 -2.70 -7.47 -9.31
C PRO A 38 -4.19 -7.35 -9.02
N TRP A 39 -4.71 -6.15 -8.81
CA TRP A 39 -6.13 -5.93 -8.49
C TRP A 39 -6.98 -5.78 -9.74
N ARG A 40 -7.99 -6.65 -9.86
CA ARG A 40 -8.98 -6.58 -10.95
C ARG A 40 -10.00 -5.47 -10.71
N ASP A 41 -10.46 -5.33 -9.47
CA ASP A 41 -11.37 -4.27 -9.03
C ASP A 41 -10.58 -3.04 -8.55
N PRO A 42 -10.82 -1.84 -9.10
CA PRO A 42 -10.23 -0.60 -8.59
C PRO A 42 -10.48 -0.38 -7.09
N LEU A 43 -11.61 -0.84 -6.57
CA LEU A 43 -11.94 -0.68 -5.15
C LEU A 43 -11.04 -1.54 -4.25
N ASP A 44 -10.60 -2.72 -4.72
CA ASP A 44 -9.68 -3.57 -3.96
C ASP A 44 -8.29 -2.95 -3.84
N ALA A 45 -7.83 -2.26 -4.89
CA ALA A 45 -6.57 -1.50 -4.86
C ALA A 45 -6.66 -0.36 -3.84
N VAL A 46 -7.73 0.45 -3.91
CA VAL A 46 -7.98 1.53 -2.95
C VAL A 46 -8.10 1.01 -1.52
N HIS A 47 -8.72 -0.14 -1.31
CA HIS A 47 -8.77 -0.76 0.02
C HIS A 47 -7.39 -1.16 0.54
N GLU A 48 -6.51 -1.65 -0.34
CA GLU A 48 -5.13 -1.96 0.07
C GLU A 48 -4.34 -0.69 0.38
N GLU A 49 -4.43 0.34 -0.47
CA GLU A 49 -3.79 1.64 -0.25
C GLU A 49 -4.22 2.24 1.10
N ASN A 50 -5.52 2.27 1.39
CA ASN A 50 -6.04 2.79 2.66
C ASN A 50 -5.55 1.98 3.87
N ARG A 51 -5.45 0.64 3.74
CA ARG A 51 -4.91 -0.22 4.80
C ARG A 51 -3.44 0.09 5.04
N PHE A 52 -2.65 0.17 3.98
CA PHE A 52 -1.23 0.45 4.05
C PHE A 52 -0.96 1.85 4.63
N GLN A 53 -1.72 2.85 4.18
CA GLN A 53 -1.63 4.21 4.68
C GLN A 53 -1.89 4.26 6.18
N ARG A 54 -3.01 3.69 6.65
CA ARG A 54 -3.36 3.67 8.08
C ARG A 54 -2.27 3.03 8.93
N ASP A 55 -1.73 1.90 8.49
CA ASP A 55 -0.65 1.19 9.17
C ASP A 55 0.66 1.99 9.20
N SER A 56 0.97 2.69 8.10
CA SER A 56 2.13 3.57 8.03
C SER A 56 1.99 4.79 8.94
N GLU A 57 0.81 5.40 9.00
CA GLU A 57 0.50 6.51 9.91
C GLU A 57 0.65 6.10 11.38
N MET A 58 0.27 4.86 11.71
CA MET A 58 0.47 4.28 13.04
C MET A 58 1.95 4.14 13.42
N LEU A 59 2.85 3.91 12.47
CA LEU A 59 4.30 3.83 12.72
C LEU A 59 4.99 5.20 12.83
N GLY A 60 4.33 6.29 12.41
CA GLY A 60 4.92 7.62 12.39
C GLY A 60 6.03 7.76 11.35
N GLU A 61 7.19 8.31 11.73
CA GLU A 61 8.30 8.61 10.81
C GLU A 61 8.81 7.38 10.03
N GLU A 62 8.90 6.21 10.67
CA GLU A 62 9.30 4.96 10.00
C GLU A 62 8.29 4.55 8.92
N GLY A 63 7.00 4.78 9.18
CA GLY A 63 5.93 4.49 8.24
C GLY A 63 5.96 5.38 7.00
N VAL A 64 6.40 6.64 7.11
CA VAL A 64 6.50 7.55 5.96
C VAL A 64 7.43 7.01 4.88
N LEU A 65 8.56 6.41 5.27
CA LEU A 65 9.50 5.79 4.32
C LEU A 65 8.90 4.57 3.64
N LEU A 66 8.15 3.76 4.38
CA LEU A 66 7.45 2.59 3.85
C LEU A 66 6.32 3.00 2.90
N TRP A 67 5.58 4.06 3.24
CA TRP A 67 4.53 4.64 2.41
C TRP A 67 5.09 5.14 1.07
N HIS A 68 6.17 5.93 1.10
CA HIS A 68 6.79 6.44 -0.12
C HIS A 68 7.24 5.31 -1.06
N ARG A 69 7.79 4.22 -0.50
CA ARG A 69 8.20 3.05 -1.29
C ARG A 69 6.99 2.34 -1.90
N PHE A 70 5.89 2.22 -1.15
CA PHE A 70 4.64 1.64 -1.63
C PHE A 70 4.02 2.45 -2.74
N ASP A 71 3.95 3.78 -2.58
CA ASP A 71 3.41 4.73 -3.56
C ASP A 71 4.17 4.64 -4.90
N THR A 72 5.51 4.62 -4.83
CA THR A 72 6.38 4.44 -6.01
C THR A 72 6.08 3.12 -6.74
N GLU A 73 5.86 2.05 -5.98
CA GLU A 73 5.60 0.72 -6.53
C GLU A 73 4.18 0.61 -7.11
N MET A 74 3.20 1.26 -6.48
CA MET A 74 1.84 1.40 -7.01
C MET A 74 1.83 2.16 -8.34
N ASP A 75 2.54 3.29 -8.42
CA ASP A 75 2.71 4.06 -9.67
C ASP A 75 3.30 3.19 -10.80
N ARG A 76 4.34 2.39 -10.48
CA ARG A 76 4.93 1.44 -11.42
C ARG A 76 3.90 0.43 -11.92
N LEU A 77 3.13 -0.17 -11.02
CA LEU A 77 2.09 -1.14 -11.37
C LEU A 77 0.95 -0.50 -12.17
N HIS A 78 0.51 0.71 -11.82
CA HIS A 78 -0.49 1.46 -12.58
C HIS A 78 -0.02 1.74 -14.01
N ALA A 79 1.25 2.11 -14.21
CA ALA A 79 1.82 2.30 -15.55
C ALA A 79 1.75 1.01 -16.40
N THR A 80 1.93 -0.18 -15.79
CA THR A 80 1.80 -1.46 -16.52
C THR A 80 0.36 -1.75 -16.96
N ARG A 81 -0.64 -1.39 -16.15
CA ARG A 81 -2.07 -1.55 -16.49
C ARG A 81 -2.42 -0.78 -17.77
N PHE A 82 -2.08 0.51 -17.82
CA PHE A 82 -2.37 1.35 -18.99
C PHE A 82 -1.53 0.95 -20.22
N SER A 83 -0.30 0.47 -20.03
CA SER A 83 0.51 -0.07 -21.14
C SER A 83 -0.13 -1.34 -21.76
N SER A 84 -0.73 -2.19 -20.93
CA SER A 84 -1.39 -3.41 -21.38
C SER A 84 -2.72 -3.13 -22.08
N ASP A 85 -3.49 -2.14 -21.61
CA ASP A 85 -4.75 -1.71 -22.24
C ASP A 85 -4.51 -1.13 -23.65
N LEU A 86 -3.44 -0.34 -23.83
CA LEU A 86 -3.03 0.19 -25.14
C LEU A 86 -2.61 -0.92 -26.12
N ARG A 87 -1.97 -2.00 -25.65
CA ARG A 87 -1.64 -3.17 -26.49
C ARG A 87 -2.88 -3.99 -26.87
N SER A 88 -3.86 -4.12 -25.96
CA SER A 88 -5.08 -4.88 -26.20
C SER A 88 -6.02 -4.16 -27.19
N ALA A 89 -6.08 -2.83 -27.13
CA ALA A 89 -6.87 -2.00 -28.06
C ALA A 89 -6.31 -1.96 -29.50
N GLY A 90 -5.06 -2.39 -29.73
CA GLY A 90 -4.43 -2.44 -31.05
C GLY A 90 -4.67 -3.74 -31.84
N SER A 91 -5.34 -4.74 -31.25
CA SER A 91 -5.64 -6.03 -31.89
C SER A 91 -7.13 -6.17 -32.23
N THR A 92 -7.61 -5.37 -33.17
CA THR A 92 -8.81 -5.71 -33.95
C THR A 92 -8.40 -5.75 -35.40
N ASN A 93 -8.15 -6.95 -35.91
CA ASN A 93 -7.89 -7.25 -37.31
C ASN A 93 -9.17 -7.74 -37.99
#